data_AF-A0A6L7SVW1-F1
#
_entry.id   AF-A0A6L7SVW1-F1
#
_cell.length_a   1.000
_cell.length_b   1.000
_cell.length_c   1.000
_cell.angle_alpha   90.00
_cell.angle_beta   90.00
_cell.angle_gamma   90.00
#
_symmetry.space_group_name_H-M   'P 1'
#
loop_
_entity.id
_entity.type
_entity.pdbx_description
1 polymer ?
#
loop_
_entity_poly.entity_id
_entity_poly.type
_entity_poly.pdbx_seq_one_letter_code
_entity_poly.pdbx_strand_id
1 'polypeptide(L)'
;MSTTMRKRILAICLGAVTAFLPLAGGAVNPAWSHELPCSAGLNRFAEHRLFFGRSRQGVEVVSDAAWGTFLAEEITPRFPDGLTVLDAMG
;
A
#
# COMPACT_ATOMS: atom_id res chain seq x y z
N MET A 1 -40.42 -39.63 -41.93
CA MET A 1 -40.44 -39.02 -40.58
C MET A 1 -39.00 -38.73 -40.15
N SER A 2 -38.63 -37.43 -40.14
CA SER A 2 -37.58 -36.81 -39.30
C SER A 2 -36.08 -37.14 -39.51
N THR A 3 -35.46 -36.62 -40.59
CA THR A 3 -34.00 -36.40 -40.71
C THR A 3 -33.55 -35.01 -40.23
N THR A 4 -34.48 -34.14 -39.82
CA THR A 4 -34.22 -32.74 -39.42
C THR A 4 -33.68 -32.61 -37.98
N MET A 5 -33.86 -33.62 -37.12
CA MET A 5 -33.58 -33.51 -35.69
C MET A 5 -32.09 -33.61 -35.31
N ARG A 6 -31.25 -34.27 -36.12
CA ARG A 6 -29.82 -34.44 -35.82
C ARG A 6 -28.97 -33.18 -36.05
N LYS A 7 -29.39 -32.28 -36.96
CA LYS A 7 -28.63 -31.05 -37.27
C LYS A 7 -28.78 -29.95 -36.21
N ARG A 8 -29.83 -30.00 -35.38
CA ARG A 8 -30.07 -28.97 -34.34
C ARG A 8 -29.22 -29.17 -33.08
N ILE A 9 -28.76 -30.40 -32.80
CA ILE A 9 -27.92 -30.69 -31.63
C ILE A 9 -26.49 -30.19 -31.85
N LEU A 10 -25.98 -30.22 -33.08
CA LEU A 10 -24.61 -29.80 -33.38
C LEU A 10 -24.42 -28.26 -33.38
N ALA A 11 -25.49 -27.48 -33.52
CA ALA A 11 -25.43 -26.02 -33.51
C ALA A 11 -25.30 -25.41 -32.10
N ILE A 12 -25.50 -26.20 -31.04
CA ILE A 12 -25.50 -25.72 -29.66
C ILE A 12 -24.09 -25.61 -29.08
N CYS A 13 -23.09 -26.29 -29.65
CA CYS A 13 -21.73 -26.31 -29.11
C CYS A 13 -20.80 -25.17 -29.55
N LEU A 14 -21.20 -24.31 -30.49
CA LEU A 14 -20.33 -23.22 -30.99
C LEU A 14 -20.70 -21.82 -30.45
N GLY A 15 -21.78 -21.70 -29.68
CA GLY A 15 -22.31 -20.40 -29.23
C GLY A 15 -21.99 -19.99 -27.79
N ALA A 16 -21.14 -20.72 -27.06
CA ALA A 16 -21.04 -20.59 -25.61
C ALA A 16 -19.63 -20.25 -25.07
N VAL A 17 -18.78 -19.58 -25.86
CA VAL A 17 -17.39 -19.24 -25.42
C VAL A 17 -17.10 -17.74 -25.36
N THR A 18 -18.00 -16.85 -25.81
CA THR A 18 -17.71 -15.41 -25.91
C THR A 18 -18.54 -14.53 -24.97
N ALA A 19 -18.56 -14.82 -23.66
CA ALA A 19 -19.12 -13.86 -22.69
C ALA A 19 -18.69 -14.11 -21.23
N PHE A 20 -17.40 -14.25 -20.97
CA PHE A 20 -16.86 -13.95 -19.64
C PHE A 20 -15.93 -12.74 -19.77
N LEU A 21 -16.54 -11.56 -19.84
CA LEU A 21 -15.85 -10.29 -19.66
C LEU A 21 -15.30 -10.27 -18.23
N PRO A 22 -13.98 -10.13 -17.99
CA PRO A 22 -13.50 -9.93 -16.65
C PRO A 22 -13.99 -8.54 -16.18
N LEU A 23 -14.97 -8.52 -15.27
CA LEU A 23 -15.20 -7.37 -14.39
C LEU A 23 -14.01 -7.24 -13.44
N ALA A 24 -12.90 -6.74 -13.97
CA ALA A 24 -11.78 -6.24 -13.19
C ALA A 24 -11.21 -4.99 -13.88
N GLY A 25 -12.10 -4.15 -14.40
CA GLY A 25 -11.82 -2.75 -14.67
C GLY A 25 -11.85 -1.96 -13.36
N GLY A 26 -10.91 -2.25 -12.46
CA GLY A 26 -10.55 -1.27 -11.45
C GLY A 26 -9.97 -0.09 -12.21
N ALA A 27 -10.77 0.95 -12.43
CA ALA A 27 -10.26 2.20 -12.96
C ALA A 27 -9.16 2.66 -12.01
N VAL A 28 -7.89 2.51 -12.43
CA VAL A 28 -6.83 3.36 -11.90
C VAL A 28 -7.31 4.77 -12.19
N ASN A 29 -7.83 5.48 -11.19
CA ASN A 29 -8.18 6.88 -11.34
C ASN A 29 -6.85 7.62 -11.43
N PRO A 30 -6.39 8.09 -12.62
CA PRO A 30 -5.18 8.90 -12.70
C PRO A 30 -5.36 10.24 -11.95
N ALA A 31 -6.59 10.57 -11.56
CA ALA A 31 -6.95 11.78 -10.81
C ALA A 31 -6.37 11.85 -9.39
N TRP A 32 -5.82 10.77 -8.83
CA TRP A 32 -5.15 10.78 -7.52
C TRP A 32 -3.63 10.90 -7.61
N SER A 33 -3.06 10.99 -8.81
CA SER A 33 -1.64 11.26 -9.01
C SER A 33 -1.44 12.68 -9.56
N HIS A 34 -1.87 13.69 -8.81
CA HIS A 34 -1.26 15.02 -8.95
C HIS A 34 0.08 15.01 -8.23
N GLU A 35 1.04 14.29 -8.80
CA GLU A 35 2.43 14.42 -8.41
C GLU A 35 2.92 15.76 -8.96
N LEU A 36 2.88 16.80 -8.12
CA LEU A 36 3.54 18.04 -8.43
C LEU A 36 5.03 17.75 -8.70
N PRO A 37 5.60 18.25 -9.81
CA PRO A 37 7.02 18.08 -10.06
C PRO A 37 7.81 18.77 -8.94
N CYS A 38 8.92 18.15 -8.53
CA CYS A 38 9.86 18.81 -7.63
C CYS A 38 10.39 20.10 -8.29
N SER A 39 10.65 21.14 -7.47
CA SER A 39 11.31 22.35 -7.96
C SER A 39 12.69 22.03 -8.54
N ALA A 40 13.20 22.89 -9.44
CA ALA A 40 14.50 22.69 -10.05
C ALA A 40 15.61 22.50 -8.99
N GLY A 41 16.40 21.45 -9.14
CA GLY A 41 17.46 21.08 -8.19
C GLY A 41 17.02 20.23 -7.00
N LEU A 42 15.73 19.90 -6.87
CA LEU A 42 15.22 19.01 -5.83
C LEU A 42 14.89 17.61 -6.39
N ASN A 43 15.06 16.60 -5.53
CA ASN A 43 14.69 15.23 -5.81
C ASN A 43 13.49 14.81 -4.96
N ARG A 44 12.69 13.88 -5.47
CA ARG A 44 11.63 13.25 -4.69
C ARG A 44 12.25 12.45 -3.54
N PHE A 45 11.63 12.51 -2.37
CA PHE A 45 12.03 11.76 -1.20
C PHE A 45 10.79 11.13 -0.54
N ALA A 46 10.95 9.93 0.01
CA ALA A 46 9.93 9.26 0.79
C ALA A 46 10.27 9.41 2.28
N GLU A 47 9.33 9.93 3.07
CA GLU A 47 9.50 10.12 4.51
C GLU A 47 8.63 9.12 5.28
N HIS A 48 9.19 8.54 6.34
CA HIS A 48 8.44 7.81 7.35
C HIS A 48 8.40 8.62 8.65
N ARG A 49 7.21 8.78 9.23
CA ARG A 49 7.04 9.40 10.55
C ARG A 49 6.50 8.37 11.53
N LEU A 50 7.18 8.24 12.66
CA LEU A 50 6.84 7.31 13.72
C LEU A 50 6.58 8.12 15.00
N PHE A 51 5.53 7.75 15.74
CA PHE A 51 5.15 8.43 16.98
C PHE A 51 5.24 7.42 18.12
N PHE A 52 5.97 7.79 19.18
CA PHE A 52 6.21 6.92 20.33
C PHE A 52 5.77 7.62 21.62
N GLY A 53 4.76 7.05 22.28
CA GLY A 53 4.39 7.45 23.63
C GLY A 53 5.39 6.87 24.64
N ARG A 54 5.95 7.73 25.50
CA ARG A 54 6.95 7.32 26.50
C ARG A 54 6.37 7.08 27.89
N SER A 55 5.10 7.42 28.12
CA SER A 55 4.41 7.20 29.38
C SER A 55 3.06 6.50 29.16
N ARG A 56 2.68 5.66 30.12
CA ARG A 56 1.37 4.99 30.16
C ARG A 56 0.93 4.83 31.61
N GLN A 57 -0.37 5.00 31.88
CA GLN A 57 -0.91 4.88 33.23
C GLN A 57 -0.55 3.53 33.86
N GLY A 58 -0.03 3.58 35.08
CA GLY A 58 0.35 2.38 35.85
C GLY A 58 1.64 1.70 35.38
N VAL A 59 2.40 2.31 34.46
CA VAL A 59 3.69 1.83 33.98
C VAL A 59 4.74 2.91 34.20
N GLU A 60 5.96 2.50 34.55
CA GLU A 60 7.09 3.43 34.63
C GLU A 60 7.33 4.11 33.28
N VAL A 61 7.65 5.41 33.32
CA VAL A 61 7.95 6.18 32.13
C VAL A 61 9.27 5.68 31.53
N VAL A 62 9.31 5.54 30.20
CA VAL A 62 10.54 5.22 29.49
C VAL A 62 11.55 6.35 29.69
N SER A 63 12.64 6.06 30.40
CA SER A 63 13.70 7.03 30.70
C SER A 63 14.41 7.51 29.43
N ASP A 64 15.09 8.66 29.52
CA ASP A 64 15.86 9.20 28.38
C ASP A 64 16.99 8.25 27.95
N ALA A 65 17.60 7.56 28.91
CA ALA A 65 18.63 6.57 28.63
C ALA A 65 18.06 5.37 27.85
N ALA A 66 16.93 4.81 28.31
CA ALA A 66 16.29 3.69 27.63
C ALA A 66 15.80 4.07 26.22
N TRP A 67 15.26 5.29 26.09
CA TRP A 67 14.88 5.84 24.79
C TRP A 67 16.08 5.98 23.84
N GLY A 68 17.21 6.51 24.34
CA GLY A 68 18.45 6.62 23.58
C GLY A 68 18.98 5.26 23.10
N THR A 69 18.97 4.24 23.96
CA THR A 69 19.36 2.88 23.58
C THR A 69 18.46 2.31 22.49
N PHE A 70 17.14 2.45 22.62
CA PHE A 70 16.19 2.00 21.60
C PHE A 70 16.42 2.69 20.25
N LEU A 71 16.68 4.00 20.26
CA LEU A 71 17.02 4.73 19.03
C LEU A 71 18.30 4.20 18.39
N ALA A 72 19.33 3.94 19.18
CA ALA A 72 20.63 3.50 18.68
C ALA A 72 20.60 2.06 18.13
N GLU A 73 19.93 1.14 18.85
CA GLU A 73 19.98 -0.29 18.56
C GLU A 73 18.88 -0.74 17.60
N GLU A 74 17.69 -0.13 17.68
CA GLU A 74 16.54 -0.55 16.87
C GLU A 74 16.23 0.42 15.74
N ILE A 75 16.11 1.72 16.01
CA ILE A 75 15.60 2.63 14.98
C ILE A 75 16.69 3.01 13.98
N THR A 76 17.81 3.57 14.45
CA THR A 76 18.88 4.11 13.58
C THR A 76 19.39 3.12 12.53
N PRO A 77 19.59 1.82 12.83
CA PRO A 77 20.05 0.86 11.81
C PRO A 77 19.07 0.65 10.65
N ARG A 78 17.78 0.93 10.85
CA ARG A 78 16.73 0.80 9.82
C ARG A 78 16.58 2.08 8.97
N PHE A 79 17.23 3.17 9.35
CA PHE A 79 17.22 4.46 8.64
C PHE A 79 18.66 4.88 8.30
N PRO A 80 19.33 4.20 7.34
CA PRO A 80 20.74 4.45 7.02
C PRO A 80 21.00 5.85 6.47
N ASP A 81 20.00 6.49 5.85
CA ASP A 81 20.07 7.87 5.36
C ASP A 81 19.94 8.91 6.48
N GLY A 82 19.75 8.46 7.72
CA GLY A 82 19.57 9.28 8.91
C GLY A 82 18.12 9.43 9.32
N LEU A 83 17.92 9.99 10.51
CA LEU A 83 16.62 10.31 11.07
C LEU A 83 16.70 11.58 11.92
N THR A 84 15.55 12.19 12.16
CA THR A 84 15.40 13.31 13.09
C THR A 84 14.47 12.90 14.22
N VAL A 85 14.84 13.22 15.45
CA VAL A 85 14.00 13.00 16.63
C VAL A 85 13.42 14.34 17.06
N LEU A 86 12.11 14.38 17.27
CA LEU A 86 11.38 15.54 17.77
C LEU A 86 10.69 15.17 19.08
N ASP A 87 10.93 15.93 20.14
CA ASP A 87 10.16 15.81 21.38
C ASP A 87 8.80 16.48 21.21
N ALA A 88 7.73 15.74 21.48
CA ALA A 88 6.36 16.19 21.33
C ALA A 88 5.51 15.81 22.56
N MET A 89 4.49 16.62 22.83
CA MET A 89 3.44 16.34 23.82
C MET A 89 2.12 16.13 23.08
N GLY A 90 1.34 15.13 23.49
CA GLY A 90 0.05 14.78 22.91
C GLY A 90 -0.98 14.45 23.96
#